data_AF-A0A1Y0MRH6-F1
#
_entry.id   AF-A0A1Y0MRH6-F1
#
_cell.length_a   1.000
_cell.length_b   1.000
_cell.length_c   1.000
_cell.angle_alpha   90.00
_cell.angle_beta   90.00
_cell.angle_gamma   90.00
#
_symmetry.space_group_name_H-M   'P 1'
#
loop_
_entity.id
_entity.type
_entity.pdbx_description
1 polymer ?
#
loop_
_entity_poly.entity_id
_entity_poly.type
_entity_poly.pdbx_seq_one_letter_code
_entity_poly.pdbx_strand_id
1 'polypeptide(L)'
;MKQLKFIMLILCVGLSSSVMAQEDLETLAKTSQTFRADADVAINKDEFVSGEALYRKSISLEPQNTASKYNLGNAYYKKEKNNEAMRRFVQAAEVADTKSEKHKAFHNLGNTLMNAKMYKEAVEAYKNALRNNPTDDETRYNLALAKEMLEKEQQNNGGGDNNDDKDEKEKDKEDKEGEEGEEKDEQNQEQNKDQEQKPEQGDEEEKQGDPKKPDQPQEQEQQKPQPGQLSKQQIESLLEAMNNEEQKVQQKMNVKDKKGAKVKSNKDW
;
A
#
# COMPACT_ATOMS: atom_id res chain seq x y z
N MET A 1 -67.75 2.69 -4.53
CA MET A 1 -67.36 1.45 -5.25
C MET A 1 -66.51 1.69 -6.51
N LYS A 2 -66.98 2.40 -7.56
CA LYS A 2 -66.20 2.57 -8.82
C LYS A 2 -64.79 3.15 -8.60
N GLN A 3 -64.66 4.24 -7.82
CA GLN A 3 -63.37 4.84 -7.45
C GLN A 3 -62.40 3.86 -6.78
N LEU A 4 -62.87 3.06 -5.81
CA LEU A 4 -62.05 2.08 -5.09
C LEU A 4 -61.54 0.95 -6.02
N LYS A 5 -62.37 0.50 -6.97
CA LYS A 5 -61.94 -0.48 -7.99
C LYS A 5 -60.89 0.09 -8.94
N PHE A 6 -60.96 1.39 -9.25
CA PHE A 6 -59.97 2.07 -10.10
C PHE A 6 -58.61 2.22 -9.40
N ILE A 7 -58.61 2.58 -8.11
CA ILE A 7 -57.39 2.63 -7.28
C ILE A 7 -56.75 1.24 -7.14
N MET A 8 -57.54 0.21 -6.86
CA MET A 8 -57.08 -1.20 -6.85
C MET A 8 -56.45 -1.61 -8.19
N LEU A 9 -57.08 -1.26 -9.33
CA LEU A 9 -56.56 -1.58 -10.66
C LEU A 9 -55.18 -0.94 -10.91
N ILE A 10 -55.02 0.35 -10.59
CA ILE A 10 -53.75 1.06 -10.71
C ILE A 10 -52.68 0.45 -9.81
N LEU A 11 -53.02 0.09 -8.57
CA LEU A 11 -52.10 -0.55 -7.63
C LEU A 11 -51.63 -1.92 -8.15
N CYS A 12 -52.55 -2.75 -8.66
CA CYS A 12 -52.19 -4.06 -9.23
C CYS A 12 -51.29 -3.93 -10.47
N VAL A 13 -51.58 -3.01 -11.39
CA VAL A 13 -50.73 -2.80 -12.58
C VAL A 13 -49.34 -2.30 -12.18
N GLY A 14 -49.25 -1.34 -11.25
CA GLY A 14 -47.96 -0.84 -10.75
C GLY A 14 -47.12 -1.93 -10.06
N LEU A 15 -47.77 -2.79 -9.27
CA LEU A 15 -47.10 -3.95 -8.65
C LEU A 15 -46.57 -4.93 -9.70
N SER A 16 -47.39 -5.30 -10.70
CA SER A 16 -46.95 -6.21 -11.77
C SER A 16 -45.76 -5.66 -12.57
N SER A 17 -45.77 -4.37 -12.94
CA SER A 17 -44.63 -3.75 -13.62
C SER A 17 -43.37 -3.72 -12.76
N SER A 18 -43.49 -3.50 -11.44
CA SER A 18 -42.34 -3.52 -10.53
C SER A 18 -41.72 -4.90 -10.36
N VAL A 19 -42.52 -5.97 -10.38
CA VAL A 19 -42.02 -7.35 -10.31
C VAL A 19 -41.24 -7.72 -11.57
N MET A 20 -41.77 -7.40 -12.77
CA MET A 20 -41.04 -7.67 -14.01
C MET A 20 -39.70 -6.92 -14.09
N ALA A 21 -39.68 -5.64 -13.69
CA ALA A 21 -38.45 -4.86 -13.65
C ALA A 21 -37.41 -5.40 -12.64
N GLN A 22 -37.87 -6.03 -11.55
CA GLN A 22 -36.99 -6.68 -10.57
C GLN A 22 -36.43 -8.01 -11.11
N GLU A 23 -37.24 -8.80 -11.83
CA GLU A 23 -36.84 -10.06 -12.48
C GLU A 23 -35.78 -9.82 -13.59
N ASP A 24 -35.96 -8.75 -14.38
CA ASP A 24 -34.96 -8.29 -15.35
C ASP A 24 -33.64 -7.87 -14.66
N LEU A 25 -33.72 -7.11 -13.56
CA LEU A 25 -32.54 -6.67 -12.81
C LEU A 25 -31.77 -7.84 -12.19
N GLU A 26 -32.46 -8.81 -11.60
CA GLU A 26 -31.86 -10.02 -11.02
C GLU A 26 -31.16 -10.85 -12.11
N THR A 27 -31.78 -10.97 -13.28
CA THR A 27 -31.22 -11.67 -14.45
C THR A 27 -29.94 -11.00 -14.96
N LEU A 28 -29.92 -9.66 -15.02
CA LEU A 28 -28.74 -8.88 -15.38
C LEU A 28 -27.60 -9.03 -14.35
N ALA A 29 -27.91 -8.96 -13.05
CA ALA A 29 -26.94 -9.15 -11.97
C ALA A 29 -26.35 -10.58 -11.99
N LYS A 30 -27.18 -11.60 -12.19
CA LYS A 30 -26.72 -13.00 -12.33
C LYS A 30 -25.81 -13.18 -13.54
N THR A 31 -26.15 -12.56 -14.67
CA THR A 31 -25.33 -12.61 -15.90
C THR A 31 -24.01 -11.84 -15.74
N SER A 32 -24.01 -10.72 -15.02
CA SER A 32 -22.78 -10.02 -14.58
C SER A 32 -21.87 -10.94 -13.77
N GLN A 33 -22.43 -11.65 -12.79
CA GLN A 33 -21.67 -12.59 -11.95
C GLN A 33 -21.07 -13.75 -12.76
N THR A 34 -21.82 -14.30 -13.73
CA THR A 34 -21.28 -15.31 -14.67
C THR A 34 -20.10 -14.75 -15.47
N PHE A 35 -20.25 -13.58 -16.11
CA PHE A 35 -19.14 -12.96 -16.86
C PHE A 35 -17.92 -12.66 -15.97
N ARG A 36 -18.12 -12.29 -14.70
CA ARG A 36 -17.02 -12.11 -13.73
C ARG A 36 -16.31 -13.44 -13.43
N ALA A 37 -17.05 -14.52 -13.20
CA ALA A 37 -16.49 -15.84 -12.92
C ALA A 37 -15.73 -16.42 -14.13
N ASP A 38 -16.29 -16.28 -15.34
CA ASP A 38 -15.61 -16.67 -16.58
C ASP A 38 -14.34 -15.83 -16.80
N ALA A 39 -14.36 -14.55 -16.43
CA ALA A 39 -13.17 -13.68 -16.47
C ALA A 39 -12.09 -14.12 -15.46
N ASP A 40 -12.47 -14.46 -14.23
CA ASP A 40 -11.55 -15.00 -13.22
C ASP A 40 -10.85 -16.26 -13.77
N VAL A 41 -11.62 -17.18 -14.40
CA VAL A 41 -11.11 -18.42 -15.01
C VAL A 41 -10.16 -18.12 -16.19
N ALA A 42 -10.52 -17.19 -17.08
CA ALA A 42 -9.68 -16.81 -18.22
C ALA A 42 -8.35 -16.18 -17.78
N ILE A 43 -8.37 -15.28 -16.79
CA ILE A 43 -7.14 -14.70 -16.23
C ILE A 43 -6.25 -15.77 -15.58
N ASN A 44 -6.82 -16.74 -14.88
CA ASN A 44 -6.06 -17.85 -14.27
C ASN A 44 -5.46 -18.83 -15.31
N LYS A 45 -5.87 -18.75 -16.57
CA LYS A 45 -5.26 -19.46 -17.72
C LYS A 45 -4.32 -18.58 -18.55
N ASP A 46 -3.99 -17.39 -18.07
CA ASP A 46 -3.26 -16.34 -18.81
C ASP A 46 -3.93 -15.84 -20.11
N GLU A 47 -5.21 -16.16 -20.32
CA GLU A 47 -6.03 -15.70 -21.46
C GLU A 47 -6.48 -14.23 -21.29
N PHE A 48 -5.52 -13.33 -21.07
CA PHE A 48 -5.74 -11.95 -20.62
C PHE A 48 -6.78 -11.17 -21.45
N VAL A 49 -6.72 -11.27 -22.78
CA VAL A 49 -7.65 -10.56 -23.69
C VAL A 49 -9.09 -11.05 -23.52
N SER A 50 -9.27 -12.35 -23.31
CA SER A 50 -10.59 -12.95 -23.04
C SER A 50 -11.14 -12.50 -21.69
N GLY A 51 -10.31 -12.60 -20.64
CA GLY A 51 -10.67 -12.14 -19.29
C GLY A 51 -10.98 -10.65 -19.22
N GLU A 52 -10.18 -9.79 -19.86
CA GLU A 52 -10.46 -8.35 -19.97
C GLU A 52 -11.83 -8.08 -20.62
N ALA A 53 -12.14 -8.74 -21.73
CA ALA A 53 -13.42 -8.58 -22.42
C ALA A 53 -14.61 -9.04 -21.54
N LEU A 54 -14.45 -10.13 -20.80
CA LEU A 54 -15.47 -10.67 -19.90
C LEU A 54 -15.71 -9.77 -18.67
N TYR A 55 -14.65 -9.25 -18.02
CA TYR A 55 -14.83 -8.24 -16.96
C TYR A 55 -15.52 -6.99 -17.48
N ARG A 56 -15.16 -6.51 -18.68
CA ARG A 56 -15.81 -5.33 -19.28
C ARG A 56 -17.30 -5.57 -19.52
N LYS A 57 -17.71 -6.79 -19.90
CA LYS A 57 -19.13 -7.18 -19.99
C LYS A 57 -19.81 -7.16 -18.61
N SER A 58 -19.22 -7.79 -17.58
CA SER A 58 -19.76 -7.74 -16.22
C SER A 58 -19.95 -6.31 -15.72
N ILE A 59 -18.91 -5.46 -15.83
CA ILE A 59 -18.97 -4.04 -15.42
C ILE A 59 -20.04 -3.26 -16.20
N SER A 60 -20.31 -3.61 -17.46
CA SER A 60 -21.36 -2.96 -18.27
C SER A 60 -22.78 -3.36 -17.86
N LEU A 61 -22.98 -4.59 -17.38
CA LEU A 61 -24.28 -5.05 -16.87
C LEU A 61 -24.55 -4.58 -15.44
N GLU A 62 -23.50 -4.45 -14.63
CA GLU A 62 -23.60 -4.09 -13.21
C GLU A 62 -22.58 -3.01 -12.85
N PRO A 63 -22.86 -1.73 -13.16
CA PRO A 63 -21.92 -0.63 -12.93
C PRO A 63 -21.55 -0.39 -11.47
N GLN A 64 -22.30 -0.93 -10.51
CA GLN A 64 -21.98 -0.88 -9.06
C GLN A 64 -21.16 -2.09 -8.58
N ASN A 65 -20.90 -3.10 -9.42
CA ASN A 65 -20.11 -4.26 -9.00
C ASN A 65 -18.66 -3.85 -8.69
N THR A 66 -18.28 -3.89 -7.41
CA THR A 66 -16.93 -3.55 -6.95
C THR A 66 -15.92 -4.63 -7.32
N ALA A 67 -16.28 -5.90 -7.16
CA ALA A 67 -15.41 -7.05 -7.40
C ALA A 67 -14.93 -7.11 -8.86
N SER A 68 -15.80 -6.89 -9.86
CA SER A 68 -15.41 -6.92 -11.27
C SER A 68 -14.43 -5.81 -11.64
N LYS A 69 -14.56 -4.62 -11.05
CA LYS A 69 -13.62 -3.51 -11.26
C LYS A 69 -12.29 -3.78 -10.57
N TYR A 70 -12.32 -4.23 -9.32
CA TYR A 70 -11.13 -4.58 -8.54
C TYR A 70 -10.34 -5.73 -9.20
N ASN A 71 -10.99 -6.81 -9.61
CA ASN A 71 -10.33 -7.94 -10.26
C ASN A 71 -9.74 -7.57 -11.63
N LEU A 72 -10.43 -6.74 -12.42
CA LEU A 72 -9.86 -6.21 -13.66
C LEU A 72 -8.66 -5.27 -13.39
N GLY A 73 -8.70 -4.47 -12.32
CA GLY A 73 -7.54 -3.70 -11.85
C GLY A 73 -6.35 -4.61 -11.52
N ASN A 74 -6.57 -5.70 -10.80
CA ASN A 74 -5.54 -6.70 -10.48
C ASN A 74 -4.97 -7.34 -11.74
N ALA A 75 -5.81 -7.64 -12.73
CA ALA A 75 -5.37 -8.19 -14.01
C ALA A 75 -4.49 -7.22 -14.79
N TYR A 76 -4.84 -5.92 -14.84
CA TYR A 76 -3.99 -4.89 -15.45
C TYR A 76 -2.67 -4.71 -14.68
N TYR A 77 -2.71 -4.68 -13.34
CA TYR A 77 -1.53 -4.56 -12.48
C TYR A 77 -0.53 -5.71 -12.73
N LYS A 78 -1.01 -6.96 -12.79
CA LYS A 78 -0.21 -8.15 -13.13
C LYS A 78 0.39 -8.13 -14.54
N LYS A 79 -0.10 -7.28 -15.45
CA LYS A 79 0.46 -7.07 -16.80
C LYS A 79 1.14 -5.71 -16.93
N GLU A 80 1.50 -5.09 -15.80
CA GLU A 80 2.22 -3.79 -15.69
C GLU A 80 1.50 -2.60 -16.38
N LYS A 81 0.20 -2.75 -16.67
CA LYS A 81 -0.66 -1.72 -17.26
C LYS A 81 -1.13 -0.76 -16.17
N ASN A 82 -0.19 -0.02 -15.60
CA ASN A 82 -0.40 0.80 -14.40
C ASN A 82 -1.52 1.85 -14.59
N ASN A 83 -1.58 2.51 -15.75
CA ASN A 83 -2.63 3.49 -16.04
C ASN A 83 -4.04 2.86 -16.06
N GLU A 84 -4.19 1.68 -16.63
CA GLU A 84 -5.46 0.94 -16.69
C GLU A 84 -5.85 0.44 -15.29
N ALA A 85 -4.88 -0.10 -14.55
CA ALA A 85 -5.06 -0.57 -13.18
C ALA A 85 -5.50 0.57 -12.25
N MET A 86 -4.83 1.73 -12.28
CA MET A 86 -5.20 2.93 -11.52
C MET A 86 -6.67 3.32 -11.76
N ARG A 87 -7.09 3.43 -13.03
CA ARG A 87 -8.48 3.79 -13.37
C ARG A 87 -9.47 2.77 -12.80
N ARG A 88 -9.15 1.49 -12.80
CA ARG A 88 -10.03 0.44 -12.24
C ARG A 88 -10.07 0.41 -10.72
N PHE A 89 -8.94 0.65 -10.04
CA PHE A 89 -8.92 0.73 -8.59
C PHE A 89 -9.62 1.99 -8.05
N VAL A 90 -9.49 3.13 -8.73
CA VAL A 90 -10.30 4.33 -8.44
C VAL A 90 -11.79 4.02 -8.56
N GLN A 91 -12.23 3.47 -9.70
CA GLN A 91 -13.64 3.10 -9.90
C GLN A 91 -14.13 2.05 -8.90
N ALA A 92 -13.29 1.12 -8.47
CA ALA A 92 -13.64 0.14 -7.43
C ALA A 92 -13.80 0.81 -6.04
N ALA A 93 -12.94 1.77 -5.70
CA ALA A 93 -13.04 2.52 -4.44
C ALA A 93 -14.26 3.45 -4.39
N GLU A 94 -14.67 4.01 -5.54
CA GLU A 94 -15.86 4.85 -5.70
C GLU A 94 -17.17 4.11 -5.40
N VAL A 95 -17.31 2.87 -5.92
CA VAL A 95 -18.53 2.05 -5.78
C VAL A 95 -18.52 1.07 -4.59
N ALA A 96 -17.42 0.98 -3.85
CA ALA A 96 -17.28 0.05 -2.75
C ALA A 96 -18.29 0.37 -1.61
N ASP A 97 -19.07 -0.62 -1.21
CA ASP A 97 -20.04 -0.49 -0.11
C ASP A 97 -19.37 -0.70 1.26
N THR A 98 -18.40 -1.61 1.34
CA THR A 98 -17.75 -1.96 2.61
C THR A 98 -16.39 -1.27 2.80
N LYS A 99 -16.00 -1.09 4.07
CA LYS A 99 -14.63 -0.66 4.42
C LYS A 99 -13.56 -1.64 3.91
N SER A 100 -13.84 -2.95 3.92
CA SER A 100 -12.89 -3.96 3.44
C SER A 100 -12.59 -3.79 1.94
N GLU A 101 -13.61 -3.54 1.12
CA GLU A 101 -13.44 -3.27 -0.31
C GLU A 101 -12.73 -1.95 -0.57
N LYS A 102 -13.11 -0.86 0.13
CA LYS A 102 -12.40 0.43 0.03
C LYS A 102 -10.93 0.28 0.38
N HIS A 103 -10.62 -0.41 1.46
CA HIS A 103 -9.25 -0.70 1.87
C HIS A 103 -8.47 -1.42 0.76
N LYS A 104 -9.00 -2.54 0.23
CA LYS A 104 -8.35 -3.32 -0.84
C LYS A 104 -8.14 -2.49 -2.12
N ALA A 105 -9.15 -1.72 -2.54
CA ALA A 105 -9.06 -0.87 -3.72
C ALA A 105 -8.02 0.24 -3.55
N PHE A 106 -7.99 0.94 -2.41
CA PHE A 106 -6.99 1.97 -2.13
C PHE A 106 -5.58 1.41 -1.92
N HIS A 107 -5.43 0.22 -1.34
CA HIS A 107 -4.14 -0.46 -1.19
C HIS A 107 -3.55 -0.77 -2.57
N ASN A 108 -4.30 -1.44 -3.44
CA ASN A 108 -3.80 -1.79 -4.78
C ASN A 108 -3.63 -0.56 -5.68
N LEU A 109 -4.43 0.50 -5.49
CA LEU A 109 -4.15 1.80 -6.11
C LEU A 109 -2.78 2.33 -5.68
N GLY A 110 -2.46 2.29 -4.38
CA GLY A 110 -1.13 2.63 -3.86
C GLY A 110 -0.01 1.81 -4.48
N ASN A 111 -0.15 0.48 -4.54
CA ASN A 111 0.85 -0.41 -5.17
C ASN A 111 1.04 -0.07 -6.65
N THR A 112 -0.04 0.22 -7.37
CA THR A 112 0.02 0.62 -8.79
C THR A 112 0.74 1.96 -8.97
N LEU A 113 0.47 2.92 -8.08
CA LEU A 113 1.13 4.23 -8.08
C LEU A 113 2.63 4.11 -7.72
N MET A 114 3.01 3.22 -6.80
CA MET A 114 4.41 2.89 -6.51
C MET A 114 5.13 2.33 -7.76
N ASN A 115 4.50 1.39 -8.48
CA ASN A 115 5.06 0.86 -9.73
C ASN A 115 5.16 1.94 -10.83
N ALA A 116 4.23 2.90 -10.85
CA ALA A 116 4.28 4.07 -11.73
C ALA A 116 5.23 5.18 -11.24
N LYS A 117 5.91 5.00 -10.09
CA LYS A 117 6.76 5.99 -9.39
C LYS A 117 6.03 7.29 -8.98
N MET A 118 4.70 7.25 -8.90
CA MET A 118 3.85 8.36 -8.44
C MET A 118 3.77 8.36 -6.91
N TYR A 119 4.91 8.60 -6.25
CA TYR A 119 5.07 8.35 -4.82
C TYR A 119 4.15 9.21 -3.94
N LYS A 120 3.91 10.47 -4.34
CA LYS A 120 3.02 11.39 -3.63
C LYS A 120 1.57 10.91 -3.60
N GLU A 121 1.07 10.46 -4.75
CA GLU A 121 -0.26 9.89 -4.90
C GLU A 121 -0.36 8.54 -4.17
N ALA A 122 0.70 7.71 -4.22
CA ALA A 122 0.76 6.44 -3.50
C ALA A 122 0.61 6.64 -1.98
N VAL A 123 1.29 7.64 -1.40
CA VAL A 123 1.13 8.03 0.01
C VAL A 123 -0.33 8.34 0.36
N GLU A 124 -1.06 9.09 -0.46
CA GLU A 124 -2.48 9.37 -0.20
C GLU A 124 -3.39 8.16 -0.40
N ALA A 125 -3.09 7.29 -1.37
CA ALA A 125 -3.81 6.04 -1.58
C ALA A 125 -3.66 5.11 -0.36
N TYR A 126 -2.45 4.88 0.14
CA TYR A 126 -2.24 4.06 1.34
C TYR A 126 -2.84 4.69 2.61
N LYS A 127 -2.81 6.02 2.76
CA LYS A 127 -3.54 6.70 3.84
C LYS A 127 -5.06 6.47 3.75
N ASN A 128 -5.64 6.45 2.55
CA ASN A 128 -7.05 6.09 2.35
C ASN A 128 -7.33 4.61 2.65
N ALA A 129 -6.40 3.71 2.35
CA ALA A 129 -6.51 2.30 2.72
C ALA A 129 -6.50 2.10 4.24
N LEU A 130 -5.58 2.76 4.98
CA LEU A 130 -5.52 2.69 6.45
C LEU A 130 -6.72 3.35 7.14
N ARG A 131 -7.32 4.41 6.56
CA ARG A 131 -8.59 4.98 7.07
C ARG A 131 -9.74 3.96 7.10
N ASN A 132 -9.66 2.92 6.26
CA ASN A 132 -10.68 1.87 6.15
C ASN A 132 -10.30 0.59 6.93
N ASN A 133 -9.02 0.25 7.01
CA ASN A 133 -8.47 -0.82 7.85
C ASN A 133 -7.19 -0.34 8.56
N PRO A 134 -7.29 0.26 9.76
CA PRO A 134 -6.13 0.84 10.44
C PRO A 134 -5.11 -0.18 10.89
N THR A 135 -5.49 -1.46 11.03
CA THR A 135 -4.65 -2.53 11.59
C THR A 135 -3.76 -3.22 10.55
N ASP A 136 -3.83 -2.87 9.28
CA ASP A 136 -3.07 -3.55 8.22
C ASP A 136 -1.57 -3.20 8.18
N ASP A 137 -0.72 -4.17 8.52
CA ASP A 137 0.74 -4.02 8.51
C ASP A 137 1.32 -3.84 7.11
N GLU A 138 0.77 -4.52 6.09
CA GLU A 138 1.26 -4.42 4.71
C GLU A 138 1.07 -3.00 4.17
N THR A 139 -0.12 -2.40 4.36
CA THR A 139 -0.36 -1.00 4.01
C THR A 139 0.49 -0.03 4.83
N ARG A 140 0.74 -0.29 6.13
CA ARG A 140 1.66 0.54 6.93
C ARG A 140 3.07 0.52 6.37
N TYR A 141 3.58 -0.67 6.04
CA TYR A 141 4.90 -0.88 5.44
C TYR A 141 5.00 -0.17 4.08
N ASN A 142 4.00 -0.36 3.21
CA ASN A 142 3.98 0.28 1.89
C ASN A 142 3.85 1.81 1.98
N LEU A 143 3.10 2.36 2.96
CA LEU A 143 3.05 3.80 3.23
C LEU A 143 4.39 4.35 3.72
N ALA A 144 5.10 3.61 4.58
CA ALA A 144 6.43 3.97 5.05
C ALA A 144 7.42 4.05 3.87
N LEU A 145 7.45 3.02 3.02
CA LEU A 145 8.27 2.99 1.81
C LEU A 145 7.91 4.11 0.82
N ALA A 146 6.62 4.37 0.60
CA ALA A 146 6.17 5.43 -0.31
C ALA A 146 6.63 6.83 0.10
N LYS A 147 6.65 7.12 1.41
CA LYS A 147 7.17 8.40 1.94
C LYS A 147 8.67 8.54 1.70
N GLU A 148 9.44 7.49 1.95
CA GLU A 148 10.89 7.50 1.78
C GLU A 148 11.29 7.66 0.31
N MET A 149 10.58 6.99 -0.61
CA MET A 149 10.78 7.17 -2.05
C MET A 149 10.44 8.58 -2.53
N LEU A 150 9.38 9.20 -1.97
CA LEU A 150 9.02 10.60 -2.22
C LEU A 150 10.10 11.58 -1.69
N GLU A 151 10.70 11.29 -0.53
CA GLU A 151 11.79 12.11 0.01
C GLU A 151 13.05 12.02 -0.85
N LYS A 152 13.45 10.81 -1.27
CA LYS A 152 14.57 10.58 -2.21
C LYS A 152 14.35 11.30 -3.54
N GLU A 153 13.12 11.28 -4.08
CA GLU A 153 12.76 12.01 -5.29
C GLU A 153 12.93 13.53 -5.13
N GLN A 154 12.53 14.08 -3.97
CA GLN A 154 12.71 15.51 -3.68
C GLN A 154 14.18 15.91 -3.48
N GLN A 155 14.98 15.06 -2.83
CA GLN A 155 16.42 15.29 -2.67
C GLN A 155 17.15 15.27 -4.04
N ASN A 156 16.85 14.28 -4.88
CA ASN A 156 17.46 14.17 -6.22
C ASN A 156 17.05 15.30 -7.17
N ASN A 157 15.80 15.78 -7.09
CA ASN A 157 15.34 16.94 -7.87
C ASN A 157 15.71 18.30 -7.24
N GLY A 158 16.23 18.32 -6.02
CA GLY A 158 16.66 19.53 -5.30
C GLY A 158 18.16 19.83 -5.39
N GLY A 159 18.98 18.92 -5.93
CA GLY A 159 20.44 19.06 -6.04
C GLY A 159 20.95 19.99 -7.16
N GLY A 160 20.15 21.00 -7.55
CA GLY A 160 20.38 21.82 -8.75
C GLY A 160 20.78 23.28 -8.51
N ASP A 161 20.84 23.75 -7.25
CA ASP A 161 21.25 25.12 -6.92
C ASP A 161 21.83 25.16 -5.50
N ASN A 162 23.16 25.28 -5.39
CA ASN A 162 23.97 25.70 -4.22
C ASN A 162 25.46 25.34 -4.48
N ASN A 163 26.02 25.88 -5.56
CA ASN A 163 27.44 26.26 -5.59
C ASN A 163 27.51 27.78 -5.56
N ASP A 164 28.66 28.32 -5.17
CA ASP A 164 29.00 29.74 -5.14
C ASP A 164 28.30 30.56 -4.02
N ASP A 165 28.80 30.40 -2.78
CA ASP A 165 29.15 31.53 -1.89
C ASP A 165 29.74 31.06 -0.54
N LYS A 166 30.99 30.54 -0.56
CA LYS A 166 31.84 30.40 0.64
C LYS A 166 33.34 30.53 0.32
N ASP A 167 33.71 31.63 -0.30
CA ASP A 167 35.11 32.09 -0.34
C ASP A 167 35.17 33.62 -0.26
N GLU A 168 35.04 34.20 0.94
CA GLU A 168 35.68 35.48 1.25
C GLU A 168 35.72 35.80 2.76
N LYS A 169 36.92 36.24 3.21
CA LYS A 169 37.28 36.74 4.55
C LYS A 169 37.32 35.67 5.67
N GLU A 170 38.33 35.63 6.54
CA GLU A 170 39.23 36.72 6.98
C GLU A 170 40.73 36.35 6.93
N LYS A 171 41.55 37.34 6.56
CA LYS A 171 42.95 37.46 7.00
C LYS A 171 43.10 38.83 7.67
N ASP A 172 43.45 38.85 8.95
CA ASP A 172 44.58 39.65 9.47
C ASP A 172 44.70 39.52 11.01
N LYS A 173 45.89 39.11 11.48
CA LYS A 173 46.64 39.65 12.64
C LYS A 173 46.06 39.46 14.07
N GLU A 174 46.84 39.41 15.15
CA GLU A 174 48.30 39.53 15.36
C GLU A 174 48.74 38.76 16.63
N ASP A 175 50.05 38.66 16.87
CA ASP A 175 50.71 37.77 17.84
C ASP A 175 50.56 38.11 19.35
N LYS A 176 50.91 37.11 20.21
CA LYS A 176 51.61 37.15 21.53
C LYS A 176 51.13 36.03 22.49
N GLU A 177 51.89 35.45 23.42
CA GLU A 177 53.35 35.29 23.74
C GLU A 177 53.46 34.25 24.90
N GLY A 178 54.63 33.60 25.13
CA GLY A 178 54.93 32.75 26.31
C GLY A 178 54.76 31.22 26.10
N GLU A 179 55.82 30.39 26.10
CA GLU A 179 56.63 29.87 27.24
C GLU A 179 55.86 28.83 28.10
N GLU A 180 56.38 27.67 28.54
CA GLU A 180 57.66 26.94 28.46
C GLU A 180 57.39 25.45 28.88
N GLY A 181 58.34 24.50 28.73
CA GLY A 181 58.35 23.30 29.61
C GLY A 181 58.60 21.90 29.00
N GLU A 182 59.77 21.36 29.33
CA GLU A 182 60.21 19.95 29.35
C GLU A 182 59.33 19.08 30.31
N GLU A 183 59.37 17.74 30.44
CA GLU A 183 60.26 16.66 29.96
C GLU A 183 59.53 15.27 30.02
N LYS A 184 60.25 14.19 29.64
CA LYS A 184 60.09 12.71 29.83
C LYS A 184 59.04 12.19 30.86
N ASP A 185 58.42 11.00 30.72
CA ASP A 185 59.12 9.70 30.82
C ASP A 185 58.33 8.43 30.38
N GLU A 186 59.05 7.30 30.41
CA GLU A 186 58.75 5.90 30.02
C GLU A 186 57.38 5.28 30.41
N GLN A 187 56.83 4.40 29.56
CA GLN A 187 56.97 2.93 29.78
C GLN A 187 56.65 2.05 28.55
N ASN A 188 57.13 0.80 28.63
CA ASN A 188 57.51 -0.06 27.51
C ASN A 188 56.49 -1.20 27.23
N GLN A 189 56.50 -1.70 25.99
CA GLN A 189 56.20 -3.10 25.59
C GLN A 189 54.74 -3.62 25.79
N GLU A 190 54.25 -4.61 25.01
CA GLU A 190 54.97 -5.58 24.17
C GLU A 190 54.20 -6.05 22.90
N GLN A 191 54.95 -6.19 21.80
CA GLN A 191 54.86 -7.14 20.65
C GLN A 191 53.48 -7.51 20.03
N ASN A 192 53.20 -7.18 18.75
CA ASN A 192 53.67 -7.80 17.49
C ASN A 192 53.05 -9.17 17.11
N LYS A 193 52.35 -9.18 15.95
CA LYS A 193 52.57 -10.09 14.77
C LYS A 193 52.36 -11.61 14.95
N ASP A 194 52.10 -12.46 13.95
CA ASP A 194 51.78 -12.44 12.51
C ASP A 194 51.16 -13.84 12.19
N GLN A 195 50.66 -14.27 11.02
CA GLN A 195 50.69 -13.75 9.64
C GLN A 195 49.44 -14.27 8.85
N GLU A 196 49.50 -14.28 7.52
CA GLU A 196 48.54 -14.85 6.56
C GLU A 196 48.46 -16.39 6.56
N GLN A 197 47.36 -16.97 6.05
CA GLN A 197 47.41 -17.86 4.86
C GLN A 197 46.01 -18.26 4.32
N LYS A 198 45.92 -18.35 2.99
CA LYS A 198 44.82 -18.98 2.21
C LYS A 198 45.23 -20.42 1.87
N PRO A 199 44.29 -21.34 1.61
CA PRO A 199 44.37 -22.05 0.33
C PRO A 199 43.01 -22.29 -0.36
N GLU A 200 43.08 -22.78 -1.60
CA GLU A 200 41.97 -23.17 -2.47
C GLU A 200 41.96 -24.70 -2.71
N GLN A 201 40.77 -25.28 -2.92
CA GLN A 201 40.41 -26.41 -3.82
C GLN A 201 38.91 -26.75 -3.55
N GLY A 202 38.09 -27.17 -4.53
CA GLY A 202 38.06 -28.49 -5.19
C GLY A 202 37.28 -29.48 -4.29
N ASP A 203 36.25 -30.24 -4.70
CA ASP A 203 35.73 -30.61 -6.03
C ASP A 203 34.20 -30.91 -6.00
N GLU A 204 33.65 -31.35 -7.14
CA GLU A 204 32.25 -31.75 -7.39
C GLU A 204 31.96 -33.22 -6.98
N GLU A 205 30.68 -33.59 -6.71
CA GLU A 205 29.94 -34.66 -7.43
C GLU A 205 28.53 -34.97 -6.86
N GLU A 206 27.73 -35.70 -7.66
CA GLU A 206 26.29 -35.96 -7.53
C GLU A 206 25.90 -37.24 -6.75
N LYS A 207 24.66 -37.34 -6.22
CA LYS A 207 23.58 -38.22 -6.80
C LYS A 207 22.25 -38.32 -6.03
N GLN A 208 21.24 -38.76 -6.80
CA GLN A 208 19.79 -38.82 -6.60
C GLN A 208 19.25 -39.70 -5.45
N GLY A 209 18.02 -39.39 -5.00
CA GLY A 209 17.15 -40.33 -4.29
C GLY A 209 15.76 -39.74 -3.93
N ASP A 210 14.70 -40.13 -4.63
CA ASP A 210 13.28 -39.77 -4.39
C ASP A 210 12.50 -41.08 -4.09
N PRO A 211 11.55 -41.13 -3.12
CA PRO A 211 10.14 -40.99 -3.53
C PRO A 211 9.14 -40.41 -2.49
N LYS A 212 8.31 -39.45 -2.95
CA LYS A 212 6.83 -39.28 -2.70
C LYS A 212 6.24 -39.07 -1.28
N LYS A 213 5.87 -37.79 -1.00
CA LYS A 213 4.55 -37.22 -0.50
C LYS A 213 3.89 -37.71 0.82
N PRO A 214 2.99 -36.92 1.48
CA PRO A 214 2.26 -35.72 0.99
C PRO A 214 2.23 -34.43 1.88
N ASP A 215 1.97 -33.31 1.19
CA ASP A 215 1.23 -32.07 1.55
C ASP A 215 1.43 -31.35 2.92
N GLN A 216 2.10 -30.17 2.89
CA GLN A 216 1.66 -28.91 3.53
C GLN A 216 2.37 -27.67 2.88
N PRO A 217 2.04 -26.40 3.24
CA PRO A 217 1.76 -25.35 2.24
C PRO A 217 2.98 -24.61 1.68
N GLN A 218 2.74 -23.89 0.57
CA GLN A 218 3.71 -23.05 -0.14
C GLN A 218 4.46 -22.09 0.79
N GLU A 219 5.78 -22.27 0.88
CA GLU A 219 6.68 -21.22 1.38
C GLU A 219 6.62 -20.02 0.41
N GLN A 220 6.43 -18.83 0.96
CA GLN A 220 6.63 -17.60 0.21
C GLN A 220 8.13 -17.44 -0.04
N GLU A 221 8.54 -17.46 -1.31
CA GLU A 221 9.93 -17.16 -1.68
C GLU A 221 10.30 -15.76 -1.16
N GLN A 222 11.17 -15.72 -0.15
CA GLN A 222 11.74 -14.47 0.33
C GLN A 222 12.64 -13.90 -0.77
N GLN A 223 12.11 -12.92 -1.52
CA GLN A 223 12.88 -12.18 -2.50
C GLN A 223 14.11 -11.57 -1.83
N LYS A 224 15.30 -11.88 -2.36
CA LYS A 224 16.54 -11.23 -1.92
C LYS A 224 16.39 -9.70 -2.11
N PRO A 225 16.77 -8.88 -1.12
CA PRO A 225 16.61 -7.43 -1.20
C PRO A 225 17.38 -6.88 -2.39
N GLN A 226 16.73 -6.05 -3.21
CA GLN A 226 17.40 -5.41 -4.33
C GLN A 226 18.19 -4.18 -3.86
N PRO A 227 19.35 -3.86 -4.48
CA PRO A 227 20.15 -2.69 -4.09
C PRO A 227 19.32 -1.39 -4.18
N GLY A 228 19.21 -0.65 -3.07
CA GLY A 228 18.47 0.61 -2.97
C GLY A 228 17.18 0.56 -2.12
N GLN A 229 16.74 -0.63 -1.71
CA GLN A 229 15.67 -0.80 -0.73
C GLN A 229 16.21 -0.62 0.70
N LEU A 230 15.39 -0.09 1.63
CA LEU A 230 15.74 0.05 3.05
C LEU A 230 16.09 -1.31 3.69
N SER A 231 16.97 -1.29 4.68
CA SER A 231 17.16 -2.47 5.52
C SER A 231 15.89 -2.74 6.34
N LYS A 232 15.62 -4.02 6.62
CA LYS A 232 14.44 -4.45 7.41
C LYS A 232 14.33 -3.67 8.74
N GLN A 233 15.46 -3.41 9.39
CA GLN A 233 15.54 -2.67 10.65
C GLN A 233 15.13 -1.19 10.51
N GLN A 234 15.48 -0.53 9.40
CA GLN A 234 15.06 0.85 9.15
C GLN A 234 13.55 0.94 8.95
N ILE A 235 12.95 -0.06 8.29
CA ILE A 235 11.50 -0.12 8.09
C ILE A 235 10.79 -0.48 9.41
N GLU A 236 11.32 -1.42 10.19
CA GLU A 236 10.82 -1.74 11.54
C GLU A 236 10.84 -0.50 12.45
N SER A 237 11.93 0.28 12.45
CA SER A 237 12.03 1.54 13.19
C SER A 237 11.02 2.59 12.71
N LEU A 238 10.81 2.70 11.39
CA LEU A 238 9.81 3.62 10.82
C LEU A 238 8.36 3.19 11.11
N LEU A 239 8.08 1.89 11.14
CA LEU A 239 6.81 1.32 11.59
C LEU A 239 6.55 1.60 13.07
N GLU A 240 7.55 1.43 13.93
CA GLU A 240 7.47 1.78 15.34
C GLU A 240 7.22 3.28 15.55
N ALA A 241 7.93 4.15 14.83
CA ALA A 241 7.70 5.58 14.85
C ALA A 241 6.28 5.95 14.39
N MET A 242 5.76 5.30 13.33
CA MET A 242 4.39 5.50 12.86
C MET A 242 3.34 5.03 13.89
N ASN A 243 3.53 3.87 14.52
CA ASN A 243 2.66 3.36 15.58
C ASN A 243 2.65 4.31 16.80
N ASN A 244 3.81 4.82 17.21
CA ASN A 244 3.94 5.78 18.30
C ASN A 244 3.22 7.11 18.01
N GLU A 245 3.29 7.63 16.78
CA GLU A 245 2.50 8.81 16.39
C GLU A 245 0.99 8.51 16.30
N GLU A 246 0.60 7.32 15.82
CA GLU A 246 -0.81 6.92 15.81
C GLU A 246 -1.40 6.89 17.23
N GLN A 247 -0.71 6.27 18.18
CA GLN A 247 -1.14 6.24 19.58
C GLN A 247 -1.30 7.65 20.17
N LYS A 248 -0.37 8.58 19.88
CA LYS A 248 -0.50 9.99 20.29
C LYS A 248 -1.74 10.66 19.68
N VAL A 249 -2.08 10.35 18.42
CA VAL A 249 -3.29 10.89 17.76
C VAL A 249 -4.56 10.28 18.37
N GLN A 250 -4.61 8.96 18.57
CA GLN A 250 -5.74 8.28 19.22
C GLN A 250 -5.99 8.83 20.64
N GLN A 251 -4.94 9.03 21.44
CA GLN A 251 -5.03 9.67 22.77
C GLN A 251 -5.61 11.09 22.68
N LYS A 252 -5.15 11.92 21.73
CA LYS A 252 -5.67 13.28 21.52
C LYS A 252 -7.14 13.29 21.12
N MET A 253 -7.60 12.33 20.31
CA MET A 253 -9.02 12.19 19.97
C MET A 253 -9.86 11.77 21.19
N ASN A 254 -9.45 10.72 21.90
CA ASN A 254 -10.14 10.25 23.11
C ASN A 254 -10.25 11.34 24.19
N VAL A 255 -9.26 12.24 24.31
CA VAL A 255 -9.31 13.41 25.22
C VAL A 255 -10.27 14.50 24.73
N LYS A 256 -10.39 14.73 23.41
CA LYS A 256 -11.37 15.67 22.84
C LYS A 256 -12.79 15.17 23.03
N ASP A 257 -13.06 13.90 22.77
CA ASP A 257 -14.40 13.32 22.89
C ASP A 257 -14.90 13.36 24.35
N LYS A 258 -14.02 13.05 25.32
CA LYS A 258 -14.30 13.20 26.75
C LYS A 258 -14.58 14.64 27.18
N LYS A 259 -14.02 15.65 26.50
CA LYS A 259 -14.31 17.07 26.74
C LYS A 259 -15.55 17.59 25.99
N GLY A 260 -16.00 16.88 24.95
CA GLY A 260 -17.17 17.24 24.13
C GLY A 260 -18.52 16.83 24.74
N ALA A 261 -18.53 15.86 25.66
CA ALA A 261 -19.72 15.39 26.35
C ALA A 261 -20.27 16.43 27.35
N LYS A 262 -21.01 17.44 26.84
CA LYS A 262 -21.77 18.36 27.70
C LYS A 262 -22.77 17.58 28.54
N VAL A 263 -22.54 17.56 29.86
CA VAL A 263 -23.52 17.09 30.85
C VAL A 263 -24.83 17.84 30.62
N LYS A 264 -25.92 17.10 30.33
CA LYS A 264 -27.27 17.67 30.41
C LYS A 264 -27.54 17.98 31.88
N SER A 265 -27.37 19.24 32.26
CA SER A 265 -27.85 19.75 33.53
C SER A 265 -29.37 19.72 33.49
N ASN A 266 -29.96 18.69 34.10
CA ASN A 266 -31.35 18.75 34.53
C ASN A 266 -31.40 19.80 35.65
N LYS A 267 -31.81 21.02 35.29
CA LYS A 267 -32.21 22.04 36.24
C LYS A 267 -33.68 21.80 36.57
N ASP A 268 -33.94 20.98 37.57
CA ASP A 268 -35.21 21.02 38.30
C ASP A 268 -35.12 22.18 39.31
N TRP A 269 -35.91 23.23 39.07
CA TRP A 269 -36.29 24.29 39.99
C TRP A 269 -37.67 24.80 39.60
#